data_AF-A0A8T0A2I3-F1
#
_entry.id   AF-A0A8T0A2I3-F1
#
_cell.length_a   1.000
_cell.length_b   1.000
_cell.length_c   1.000
_cell.angle_alpha   90.00
_cell.angle_beta   90.00
_cell.angle_gamma   90.00
#
_symmetry.space_group_name_H-M   'P 1'
#
loop_
_entity.id
_entity.type
_entity.pdbx_description
1 polymer ?
#
loop_
_entity_poly.entity_id
_entity_poly.type
_entity_poly.pdbx_seq_one_letter_code
_entity_poly.pdbx_strand_id
1 'polypeptide(L)'
;MTNEEEGNSSSDESSPVTSLEDRLKLEADWFQKARLCRLLNRLHCLLADCCRKLNAQHKCADPLLAAEPRAKPSTERFQLNSKVVPPQESNLSASVILCNDSVIQAEVSLKYAKSASGFYRATAQPDVHWKIQQLQDAANTIVRALGSLYRGQRLYQDATQKGLDTSQLLLQIFQSVKNDIKLSRSSLTTPKKKSLMELCNFHPIKSFVPPLPHDILLSFYLSSAKLICAAYQVAQKEGTQTVTVFQAECQMPKLIELIQQLNVAFGIAHDFLANFNLLIDTKK
;
A
#
# COMPACT_ATOMS: atom_id res chain seq x y z
N MET A 1 -11.12 -93.28 15.51
CA MET A 1 -11.78 -92.56 14.40
C MET A 1 -11.35 -91.11 14.50
N THR A 2 -10.68 -90.66 13.44
CA THR A 2 -9.97 -89.40 13.27
C THR A 2 -10.83 -88.34 12.59
N ASN A 3 -10.74 -87.11 13.12
CA ASN A 3 -10.65 -85.77 12.50
C ASN A 3 -11.63 -85.24 11.43
N GLU A 4 -11.60 -83.88 11.42
CA GLU A 4 -11.91 -82.88 10.37
C GLU A 4 -13.32 -82.29 10.43
N GLU A 5 -13.54 -81.02 10.83
CA GLU A 5 -12.96 -79.69 10.52
C GLU A 5 -13.95 -78.85 9.70
N GLU A 6 -14.14 -77.64 10.20
CA GLU A 6 -15.04 -76.60 9.72
C GLU A 6 -14.58 -76.02 8.37
N GLY A 7 -15.56 -75.63 7.54
CA GLY A 7 -15.35 -74.82 6.35
C GLY A 7 -16.45 -73.77 6.22
N ASN A 8 -16.47 -72.79 7.13
CA ASN A 8 -17.33 -71.62 7.01
C ASN A 8 -16.58 -70.53 6.21
N SER A 9 -16.90 -70.36 4.93
CA SER A 9 -16.37 -69.27 4.13
C SER A 9 -17.13 -67.98 4.45
N SER A 10 -16.65 -67.19 5.40
CA SER A 10 -17.00 -65.77 5.49
C SER A 10 -16.00 -64.98 4.66
N SER A 11 -16.35 -64.74 3.40
CA SER A 11 -15.66 -63.75 2.57
C SER A 11 -15.83 -62.36 3.20
N ASP A 12 -14.70 -61.80 3.63
CA ASP A 12 -14.52 -60.41 4.07
C ASP A 12 -15.02 -59.43 3.00
N GLU A 13 -16.20 -58.86 3.20
CA GLU A 13 -16.58 -57.58 2.60
C GLU A 13 -16.03 -56.43 3.45
N SER A 14 -14.69 -56.29 3.51
CA SER A 14 -14.06 -55.09 4.04
C SER A 14 -14.05 -53.98 2.97
N SER A 15 -15.21 -53.33 2.83
CA SER A 15 -15.52 -51.99 2.30
C SER A 15 -14.53 -51.29 1.33
N PRO A 16 -14.90 -51.05 0.06
CA PRO A 16 -14.16 -50.17 -0.86
C PRO A 16 -14.35 -48.65 -0.57
N VAL A 17 -15.19 -48.30 0.41
CA VAL A 17 -15.57 -46.90 0.74
C VAL A 17 -14.43 -46.13 1.44
N THR A 18 -13.62 -46.80 2.27
CA THR A 18 -12.47 -46.19 2.96
C THR A 18 -11.36 -45.75 1.99
N SER A 19 -11.16 -46.49 0.89
CA SER A 19 -10.14 -46.17 -0.12
C SER A 19 -10.44 -44.89 -0.92
N LEU A 20 -11.72 -44.66 -1.27
CA LEU A 20 -12.10 -43.48 -2.05
C LEU A 20 -12.08 -42.20 -1.20
N GLU A 21 -12.59 -42.26 0.03
CA GLU A 21 -12.57 -41.12 0.95
C GLU A 21 -11.14 -40.67 1.28
N ASP A 22 -10.24 -41.61 1.53
CA ASP A 22 -8.83 -41.29 1.82
C ASP A 22 -8.10 -40.74 0.60
N ARG A 23 -8.40 -41.25 -0.61
CA ARG A 23 -7.89 -40.67 -1.86
C ARG A 23 -8.40 -39.25 -2.09
N LEU A 24 -9.69 -38.99 -1.83
CA LEU A 24 -10.29 -37.67 -1.95
C LEU A 24 -9.69 -36.67 -0.93
N LYS A 25 -9.43 -37.11 0.31
CA LYS A 25 -8.72 -36.29 1.31
C LYS A 25 -7.30 -35.96 0.87
N LEU A 26 -6.56 -36.93 0.36
CA LEU A 26 -5.20 -36.73 -0.15
C LEU A 26 -5.17 -35.75 -1.33
N GLU A 27 -6.12 -35.90 -2.26
CA GLU A 27 -6.27 -35.02 -3.43
C GLU A 27 -6.68 -33.61 -3.01
N ALA A 28 -7.59 -33.47 -2.04
CA ALA A 28 -7.98 -32.19 -1.47
C ALA A 28 -6.80 -31.48 -0.78
N ASP A 29 -6.04 -32.20 0.05
CA ASP A 29 -4.85 -31.68 0.73
C ASP A 29 -3.77 -31.27 -0.29
N TRP A 30 -3.54 -32.07 -1.32
CA TRP A 30 -2.61 -31.73 -2.40
C TRP A 30 -3.07 -30.48 -3.15
N PHE A 31 -4.35 -30.41 -3.53
CA PHE A 31 -4.92 -29.27 -4.22
C PHE A 31 -4.81 -27.99 -3.39
N GLN A 32 -5.04 -28.08 -2.07
CA GLN A 32 -4.86 -26.97 -1.14
C GLN A 32 -3.40 -26.50 -1.09
N LYS A 33 -2.44 -27.43 -0.98
CA LYS A 33 -0.99 -27.10 -1.02
C LYS A 33 -0.60 -26.44 -2.35
N ALA A 34 -1.02 -27.00 -3.48
CA ALA A 34 -0.75 -26.45 -4.80
C ALA A 34 -1.42 -25.08 -5.01
N ARG A 35 -2.61 -24.86 -4.44
CA ARG A 35 -3.27 -23.56 -4.45
C ARG A 35 -2.54 -22.55 -3.57
N LEU A 36 -2.11 -22.93 -2.37
CA LEU A 36 -1.38 -22.07 -1.44
C LEU A 36 -0.08 -21.53 -2.04
N CYS A 37 0.75 -22.40 -2.65
CA CYS A 37 1.99 -21.97 -3.31
C CYS A 37 1.71 -20.93 -4.40
N ARG A 38 0.65 -21.14 -5.21
CA ARG A 38 0.22 -20.18 -6.23
C ARG A 38 -0.22 -18.84 -5.63
N LEU A 39 -0.95 -18.85 -4.51
CA LEU A 39 -1.38 -17.63 -3.83
C LEU A 39 -0.21 -16.84 -3.25
N LEU A 40 0.73 -17.51 -2.59
CA LEU A 40 1.93 -16.89 -2.02
C LEU A 40 2.80 -16.26 -3.11
N ASN A 41 3.03 -16.98 -4.22
CA ASN A 41 3.78 -16.45 -5.37
C ASN A 41 3.05 -15.26 -6.01
N ARG A 42 1.73 -15.34 -6.17
CA ARG A 42 0.94 -14.23 -6.73
C ARG A 42 1.01 -12.99 -5.83
N LEU A 43 0.92 -13.15 -4.51
CA LEU A 43 1.10 -12.06 -3.54
C LEU A 43 2.50 -11.45 -3.64
N HIS A 44 3.54 -12.30 -3.69
CA HIS A 44 4.92 -11.85 -3.82
C HIS A 44 5.09 -11.01 -5.10
N CYS A 45 4.66 -11.51 -6.27
CA CYS A 45 4.78 -10.78 -7.53
C CYS A 45 4.05 -9.42 -7.49
N LEU A 46 2.81 -9.38 -7.01
CA LEU A 46 2.04 -8.14 -6.91
C LEU A 46 2.74 -7.11 -6.01
N LEU A 47 3.25 -7.53 -4.85
CA LEU A 47 3.93 -6.63 -3.93
C LEU A 47 5.33 -6.24 -4.41
N ALA A 48 6.04 -7.13 -5.10
CA ALA A 48 7.31 -6.84 -5.74
C ALA A 48 7.12 -5.75 -6.80
N ASP A 49 6.11 -5.87 -7.67
CA ASP A 49 5.76 -4.84 -8.66
C ASP A 49 5.48 -3.49 -7.98
N CYS A 50 4.69 -3.48 -6.89
CA CYS A 50 4.42 -2.28 -6.10
C CYS A 50 5.73 -1.67 -5.55
N CYS A 51 6.65 -2.51 -5.07
CA CYS A 51 7.95 -2.11 -4.56
C CYS A 51 8.84 -1.48 -5.65
N ARG A 52 8.83 -2.03 -6.88
CA ARG A 52 9.54 -1.43 -8.03
C ARG A 52 8.98 -0.07 -8.39
N LYS A 53 7.65 0.07 -8.43
CA LYS A 53 6.97 1.36 -8.73
C LYS A 53 7.33 2.46 -7.73
N LEU A 54 7.61 2.09 -6.48
CA LEU A 54 8.05 3.00 -5.41
C LEU A 54 9.58 3.08 -5.26
N ASN A 55 10.35 2.41 -6.12
CA ASN A 55 11.81 2.34 -6.09
C ASN A 55 12.39 1.89 -4.73
N ALA A 56 11.74 0.91 -4.09
CA ALA A 56 12.07 0.46 -2.74
C ALA A 56 12.71 -0.93 -2.67
N GLN A 57 13.00 -1.53 -3.83
CA GLN A 57 13.54 -2.89 -4.01
C GLN A 57 14.78 -3.16 -3.13
N HIS A 58 15.68 -2.17 -3.09
CA HIS A 58 16.94 -2.22 -2.36
C HIS A 58 16.79 -2.39 -0.83
N LYS A 59 15.59 -2.20 -0.30
CA LYS A 59 15.27 -2.39 1.12
C LYS A 59 14.70 -3.78 1.42
N CYS A 60 14.42 -4.58 0.40
CA CYS A 60 13.80 -5.89 0.57
C CYS A 60 14.76 -6.90 1.19
N ALA A 61 14.22 -7.77 2.04
CA ALA A 61 14.96 -8.89 2.63
C ALA A 61 15.15 -10.06 1.65
N ASP A 62 14.36 -10.11 0.57
CA ASP A 62 14.52 -11.06 -0.53
C ASP A 62 15.74 -10.66 -1.37
N PRO A 63 16.83 -11.45 -1.38
CA PRO A 63 18.06 -11.10 -2.08
C PRO A 63 17.88 -10.96 -3.59
N LEU A 64 16.96 -11.72 -4.20
CA LEU A 64 16.74 -11.67 -5.64
C LEU A 64 16.12 -10.33 -6.04
N LEU A 65 15.12 -9.88 -5.27
CA LEU A 65 14.48 -8.59 -5.49
C LEU A 65 15.42 -7.42 -5.14
N ALA A 66 16.20 -7.56 -4.06
CA ALA A 66 17.14 -6.52 -3.64
C ALA A 66 18.32 -6.32 -4.60
N ALA A 67 18.71 -7.38 -5.33
CA ALA A 67 19.76 -7.35 -6.34
C ALA A 67 19.29 -6.85 -7.72
N GLU A 68 17.98 -6.65 -7.92
CA GLU A 68 17.48 -6.11 -9.18
C GLU A 68 18.12 -4.73 -9.50
N PRO A 69 18.43 -4.44 -10.77
CA PRO A 69 18.96 -3.14 -11.16
C PRO A 69 18.00 -2.03 -10.76
N ARG A 70 18.52 -1.04 -10.03
CA ARG A 70 17.74 0.14 -9.65
C ARG A 70 17.27 0.86 -10.91
N ALA A 71 15.96 1.11 -10.99
CA ALA A 71 15.41 1.98 -12.01
C ALA A 71 16.08 3.36 -11.91
N LYS A 72 16.39 3.96 -13.07
CA LYS A 72 16.86 5.34 -13.11
C LYS A 72 15.81 6.24 -12.43
N PRO A 73 16.23 7.25 -11.64
CA PRO A 73 15.28 8.18 -11.04
C PRO A 73 14.37 8.77 -12.13
N SER A 74 13.06 8.54 -11.99
CA SER A 74 12.06 9.11 -12.90
C SER A 74 11.59 10.43 -12.34
N THR A 75 11.70 11.49 -13.14
CA THR A 75 11.11 12.78 -12.83
C THR A 75 9.76 12.93 -13.53
N GLU A 76 8.71 13.27 -12.79
CA GLU A 76 7.37 13.49 -13.32
C GLU A 76 6.85 14.86 -12.94
N ARG A 77 6.30 15.59 -13.91
CA ARG A 77 5.68 16.90 -13.69
C ARG A 77 4.17 16.76 -13.58
N PHE A 78 3.62 17.30 -12.50
CA PHE A 78 2.18 17.33 -12.21
C PHE A 78 1.69 18.77 -12.23
N GLN A 79 0.62 19.02 -12.99
CA GLN A 79 -0.10 20.29 -12.98
C GLN A 79 -1.37 20.13 -12.17
N LEU A 80 -1.45 20.87 -11.06
CA LEU A 80 -2.55 20.83 -10.11
C LEU A 80 -3.43 22.06 -10.34
N ASN A 81 -4.72 21.82 -10.52
CA ASN A 81 -5.70 22.88 -10.75
C ASN A 81 -6.80 22.81 -9.70
N SER A 82 -7.35 23.98 -9.35
CA SER A 82 -8.55 24.06 -8.53
C SER A 82 -9.75 23.48 -9.28
N LYS A 83 -10.65 22.83 -8.53
CA LYS A 83 -11.92 22.27 -9.05
C LYS A 83 -13.11 23.22 -8.93
N VAL A 84 -12.88 24.50 -8.63
CA VAL A 84 -13.97 25.49 -8.58
C VAL A 84 -14.55 25.65 -9.98
N VAL A 85 -15.87 25.47 -10.08
CA VAL A 85 -16.66 25.73 -11.30
C VAL A 85 -17.42 27.03 -11.06
N PRO A 86 -17.23 28.08 -11.90
CA PRO A 86 -16.48 28.11 -13.16
C PRO A 86 -14.94 28.25 -12.99
N PRO A 87 -14.13 27.74 -13.95
CA PRO A 87 -12.66 27.76 -13.89
C PRO A 87 -12.02 29.15 -13.75
N GLN A 88 -12.75 30.21 -14.13
CA GLN A 88 -12.30 31.59 -14.04
C GLN A 88 -12.19 32.10 -12.58
N GLU A 89 -12.72 31.35 -11.62
CA GLU A 89 -12.57 31.58 -10.18
C GLU A 89 -11.56 30.63 -9.54
N SER A 90 -10.65 30.06 -10.35
CA SER A 90 -9.54 29.24 -9.87
C SER A 90 -8.69 29.99 -8.85
N ASN A 91 -8.95 29.75 -7.57
CA ASN A 91 -8.28 30.42 -6.47
C ASN A 91 -6.86 29.89 -6.21
N LEU A 92 -6.49 28.70 -6.70
CA LEU A 92 -5.17 28.08 -6.50
C LEU A 92 -4.78 27.17 -7.68
N SER A 93 -3.55 27.27 -8.17
CA SER A 93 -2.91 26.30 -9.06
C SER A 93 -1.47 26.04 -8.61
N ALA A 94 -0.93 24.88 -8.97
CA ALA A 94 0.45 24.52 -8.67
C ALA A 94 1.09 23.62 -9.75
N SER A 95 2.39 23.75 -9.95
CA SER A 95 3.21 22.83 -10.73
C SER A 95 4.18 22.12 -9.80
N VAL A 96 4.20 20.79 -9.78
CA VAL A 96 5.10 20.02 -8.91
C VAL A 96 5.89 19.03 -9.76
N ILE A 97 7.22 19.02 -9.60
CA ILE A 97 8.07 17.97 -10.17
C ILE A 97 8.47 17.02 -9.05
N LEU A 98 8.09 15.76 -9.18
CA LEU A 98 8.49 14.67 -8.29
C LEU A 98 9.64 13.89 -8.91
N CYS A 99 10.67 13.62 -8.11
CA CYS A 99 11.67 12.60 -8.37
C CYS A 99 11.45 11.47 -7.36
N ASN A 100 10.87 10.36 -7.82
CA ASN A 100 10.38 9.27 -6.95
C ASN A 100 9.44 9.79 -5.84
N ASP A 101 9.89 9.79 -4.58
CA ASP A 101 9.15 10.22 -3.40
C ASP A 101 9.41 11.69 -3.00
N SER A 102 10.28 12.38 -3.74
CA SER A 102 10.78 13.70 -3.38
C SER A 102 10.26 14.77 -4.32
N VAL A 103 9.68 15.84 -3.77
CA VAL A 103 9.41 17.07 -4.51
C VAL A 103 10.74 17.78 -4.74
N ILE A 104 11.09 17.99 -6.00
CA ILE A 104 12.33 18.66 -6.42
C ILE A 104 12.10 20.06 -7.00
N GLN A 105 10.86 20.36 -7.40
CA GLN A 105 10.45 21.69 -7.82
C GLN A 105 8.97 21.86 -7.49
N ALA A 106 8.59 23.03 -6.98
CA ALA A 106 7.20 23.39 -6.78
C ALA A 106 6.96 24.86 -7.11
N GLU A 107 5.94 25.13 -7.89
CA GLU A 107 5.48 26.46 -8.26
C GLU A 107 4.02 26.59 -7.83
N VAL A 108 3.65 27.72 -7.24
CA VAL A 108 2.29 27.94 -6.74
C VAL A 108 1.80 29.31 -7.19
N SER A 109 0.53 29.37 -7.63
CA SER A 109 -0.19 30.60 -7.93
C SER A 109 -1.51 30.62 -7.17
N LEU A 110 -1.66 31.55 -6.24
CA LEU A 110 -2.81 31.70 -5.35
C LEU A 110 -3.46 33.07 -5.59
N LYS A 111 -4.79 33.11 -5.75
CA LYS A 111 -5.53 34.38 -5.73
C LYS A 111 -5.43 34.98 -4.33
N TYR A 112 -4.83 36.17 -4.24
CA TYR A 112 -4.52 36.81 -2.97
C TYR A 112 -4.75 38.31 -3.09
N ALA A 113 -5.87 38.78 -2.51
CA ALA A 113 -6.33 40.16 -2.67
C ALA A 113 -5.36 41.22 -2.12
N LYS A 114 -4.49 40.85 -1.17
CA LYS A 114 -3.46 41.76 -0.64
C LYS A 114 -2.23 41.88 -1.55
N SER A 115 -2.13 41.08 -2.62
CA SER A 115 -1.10 41.23 -3.66
C SER A 115 -1.51 42.32 -4.64
N ALA A 116 -0.56 43.14 -5.08
CA ALA A 116 -0.80 44.20 -6.07
C ALA A 116 -1.35 43.67 -7.42
N SER A 117 -0.99 42.45 -7.81
CA SER A 117 -1.48 41.80 -9.04
C SER A 117 -2.77 41.01 -8.82
N GLY A 118 -3.31 40.98 -7.60
CA GLY A 118 -4.41 40.10 -7.18
C GLY A 118 -4.01 38.63 -7.03
N PHE A 119 -2.75 38.28 -7.31
CA PHE A 119 -2.21 36.92 -7.19
C PHE A 119 -0.88 36.91 -6.45
N TYR A 120 -0.70 35.94 -5.58
CA TYR A 120 0.59 35.55 -5.05
C TYR A 120 1.15 34.40 -5.92
N ARG A 121 2.36 34.58 -6.43
CA ARG A 121 3.07 33.56 -7.21
C ARG A 121 4.44 33.36 -6.61
N ALA A 122 4.81 32.10 -6.36
CA ALA A 122 6.12 31.77 -5.81
C ALA A 122 6.59 30.40 -6.26
N THR A 123 7.90 30.24 -6.23
CA THR A 123 8.59 29.00 -6.58
C THR A 123 9.45 28.57 -5.40
N ALA A 124 9.41 27.29 -5.04
CA ALA A 124 10.35 26.72 -4.09
C ALA A 124 11.76 26.77 -4.67
N GLN A 125 12.73 27.18 -3.84
CA GLN A 125 14.13 27.29 -4.27
C GLN A 125 14.66 25.95 -4.82
N PRO A 126 15.49 25.96 -5.88
CA PRO A 126 15.94 24.73 -6.54
C PRO A 126 16.76 23.77 -5.67
N ASP A 127 17.40 24.27 -4.61
CA ASP A 127 18.18 23.48 -3.66
C ASP A 127 17.33 22.83 -2.56
N VAL A 128 16.05 23.20 -2.46
CA VAL A 128 15.15 22.70 -1.43
C VAL A 128 14.29 21.56 -1.95
N HIS A 129 14.62 20.36 -1.49
CA HIS A 129 13.87 19.14 -1.77
C HIS A 129 13.19 18.64 -0.50
N TRP A 130 11.99 18.07 -0.64
CA TRP A 130 11.32 17.41 0.48
C TRP A 130 10.58 16.16 0.05
N LYS A 131 10.48 15.22 0.99
CA LYS A 131 9.86 13.93 0.74
C LYS A 131 8.37 13.97 1.05
N ILE A 132 7.58 13.33 0.19
CA ILE A 132 6.18 13.00 0.46
C ILE A 132 6.16 11.77 1.37
N GLN A 133 6.02 12.00 2.67
CA GLN A 133 6.08 10.95 3.69
C GLN A 133 5.14 9.77 3.40
N GLN A 134 3.96 10.04 2.81
CA GLN A 134 2.99 9.01 2.44
C GLN A 134 3.55 7.98 1.44
N LEU A 135 4.40 8.39 0.49
CA LEU A 135 5.05 7.49 -0.46
C LEU A 135 6.09 6.61 0.25
N GLN A 136 6.83 7.17 1.21
CA GLN A 136 7.78 6.41 2.02
C GLN A 136 7.11 5.42 2.95
N ASP A 137 6.06 5.84 3.65
CA ASP A 137 5.30 4.98 4.56
C ASP A 137 4.70 3.80 3.78
N ALA A 138 4.16 4.04 2.59
CA ALA A 138 3.66 3.01 1.70
C ALA A 138 4.77 2.06 1.23
N ALA A 139 5.92 2.59 0.82
CA ALA A 139 7.07 1.80 0.40
C ALA A 139 7.60 0.90 1.53
N ASN A 140 7.79 1.47 2.72
CA ASN A 140 8.33 0.75 3.87
C ASN A 140 7.36 -0.37 4.33
N THR A 141 6.05 -0.13 4.29
CA THR A 141 5.06 -1.15 4.63
C THR A 141 4.98 -2.27 3.60
N ILE A 142 5.10 -1.97 2.30
CA ILE A 142 5.22 -3.00 1.24
C ILE A 142 6.48 -3.85 1.42
N VAL A 143 7.62 -3.21 1.69
CA VAL A 143 8.89 -3.91 1.97
C VAL A 143 8.75 -4.83 3.17
N ARG A 144 8.07 -4.38 4.23
CA ARG A 144 7.77 -5.21 5.41
C ARG A 144 6.90 -6.41 5.06
N ALA A 145 5.84 -6.22 4.28
CA ALA A 145 4.97 -7.31 3.81
C ALA A 145 5.75 -8.36 3.00
N LEU A 146 6.60 -7.93 2.08
CA LEU A 146 7.49 -8.81 1.31
C LEU A 146 8.46 -9.58 2.21
N GLY A 147 9.03 -8.92 3.23
CA GLY A 147 9.88 -9.58 4.23
C GLY A 147 9.14 -10.66 5.02
N SER A 148 7.88 -10.40 5.40
CA SER A 148 7.02 -11.39 6.06
C SER A 148 6.67 -12.57 5.14
N LEU A 149 6.38 -12.32 3.86
CA LEU A 149 6.16 -13.39 2.87
C LEU A 149 7.41 -14.24 2.66
N TYR A 150 8.56 -13.62 2.44
CA TYR A 150 9.82 -14.31 2.15
C TYR A 150 10.24 -15.21 3.33
N ARG A 151 10.25 -14.67 4.56
CA ARG A 151 10.54 -15.48 5.76
C ARG A 151 9.49 -16.56 5.99
N GLY A 152 8.22 -16.20 5.83
CA GLY A 152 7.09 -17.11 6.02
C GLY A 152 7.14 -18.31 5.08
N GLN A 153 7.46 -18.09 3.79
CA GLN A 153 7.61 -19.16 2.80
C GLN A 153 8.71 -20.14 3.19
N ARG A 154 9.85 -19.65 3.68
CA ARG A 154 10.96 -20.52 4.12
C ARG A 154 10.59 -21.35 5.34
N LEU A 155 9.94 -20.73 6.33
CA LEU A 155 9.45 -21.44 7.51
C LEU A 155 8.38 -22.49 7.14
N TYR A 156 7.50 -22.16 6.20
CA TYR A 156 6.48 -23.09 5.71
C TYR A 156 7.11 -24.30 5.01
N GLN A 157 8.12 -24.09 4.16
CA GLN A 157 8.85 -25.17 3.50
C GLN A 157 9.54 -26.09 4.51
N ASP A 158 10.25 -25.52 5.50
CA ASP A 158 10.93 -26.28 6.56
C ASP A 158 9.93 -27.09 7.42
N ALA A 159 8.85 -26.47 7.87
CA ALA A 159 7.80 -27.14 8.64
C ALA A 159 7.12 -28.26 7.85
N THR A 160 6.86 -28.05 6.56
CA THR A 160 6.28 -29.07 5.68
C THR A 160 7.21 -30.26 5.49
N GLN A 161 8.52 -30.03 5.30
CA GLN A 161 9.52 -31.10 5.20
C GLN A 161 9.61 -31.93 6.48
N LYS A 162 9.41 -31.29 7.64
CA LYS A 162 9.39 -31.92 8.96
C LYS A 162 8.04 -32.54 9.34
N GLY A 163 7.03 -32.45 8.48
CA GLY A 163 5.68 -32.97 8.75
C GLY A 163 4.93 -32.25 9.87
N LEU A 164 5.30 -30.99 10.18
CA LEU A 164 4.68 -30.19 11.24
C LEU A 164 3.37 -29.55 10.77
N ASP A 165 2.46 -29.27 11.71
CA ASP A 165 1.28 -28.45 11.42
C ASP A 165 1.71 -27.01 11.09
N THR A 166 1.24 -26.52 9.94
CA THR A 166 1.56 -25.20 9.40
C THR A 166 0.41 -24.22 9.51
N SER A 167 -0.74 -24.64 10.04
CA SER A 167 -1.97 -23.86 10.03
C SER A 167 -1.81 -22.49 10.72
N GLN A 168 -1.25 -22.48 11.92
CA GLN A 168 -1.00 -21.23 12.66
C GLN A 168 0.03 -20.32 11.96
N LEU A 169 1.08 -20.91 11.37
CA LEU A 169 2.09 -20.18 10.62
C LEU A 169 1.45 -19.47 9.42
N LEU A 170 0.60 -20.16 8.65
CA LEU A 170 -0.09 -19.58 7.50
C LEU A 170 -1.03 -18.44 7.90
N LEU A 171 -1.79 -18.62 8.98
CA LEU A 171 -2.63 -17.55 9.52
C LEU A 171 -1.80 -16.31 9.88
N GLN A 172 -0.66 -16.50 10.56
CA GLN A 172 0.22 -15.40 10.94
C GLN A 172 0.81 -14.67 9.72
N ILE A 173 1.29 -15.41 8.71
CA ILE A 173 1.85 -14.85 7.48
C ILE A 173 0.79 -13.99 6.78
N PHE A 174 -0.37 -14.58 6.48
CA PHE A 174 -1.41 -13.88 5.73
C PHE A 174 -2.03 -12.72 6.50
N GLN A 175 -2.16 -12.83 7.83
CA GLN A 175 -2.65 -11.74 8.67
C GLN A 175 -1.66 -10.57 8.71
N SER A 176 -0.36 -10.86 8.87
CA SER A 176 0.70 -9.82 8.81
C SER A 176 0.69 -9.10 7.46
N VAL A 177 0.67 -9.86 6.35
CA VAL A 177 0.71 -9.32 5.00
C VAL A 177 -0.55 -8.49 4.70
N LYS A 178 -1.73 -8.99 5.04
CA LYS A 178 -2.99 -8.24 4.88
C LYS A 178 -2.96 -6.90 5.63
N ASN A 179 -2.47 -6.90 6.86
CA ASN A 179 -2.39 -5.68 7.68
C ASN A 179 -1.42 -4.66 7.08
N ASP A 180 -0.24 -5.11 6.61
CA ASP A 180 0.73 -4.23 5.96
C ASP A 180 0.21 -3.65 4.63
N ILE A 181 -0.50 -4.45 3.83
CA ILE A 181 -1.16 -3.97 2.60
C ILE A 181 -2.20 -2.89 2.95
N LYS A 182 -3.00 -3.11 4.00
CA LYS A 182 -3.99 -2.12 4.46
C LYS A 182 -3.33 -0.81 4.89
N LEU A 183 -2.21 -0.88 5.63
CA LEU A 183 -1.44 0.29 6.06
C LEU A 183 -0.81 1.05 4.88
N SER A 184 -0.24 0.32 3.92
CA SER A 184 0.31 0.91 2.70
C SER A 184 -0.76 1.65 1.91
N ARG A 185 -1.90 1.00 1.64
CA ARG A 185 -3.05 1.63 0.98
C ARG A 185 -3.53 2.87 1.72
N SER A 186 -3.72 2.77 3.04
CA SER A 186 -4.17 3.89 3.86
C SER A 186 -3.21 5.08 3.79
N SER A 187 -1.89 4.83 3.74
CA SER A 187 -0.88 5.89 3.62
C SER A 187 -1.05 6.68 2.32
N LEU A 188 -1.44 6.01 1.23
CA LEU A 188 -1.62 6.62 -0.09
C LEU A 188 -2.99 7.28 -0.29
N THR A 189 -4.03 6.77 0.38
CA THR A 189 -5.41 7.23 0.19
C THR A 189 -5.87 8.24 1.23
N THR A 190 -5.31 8.20 2.44
CA THR A 190 -5.80 8.95 3.59
C THR A 190 -4.76 9.98 4.04
N PRO A 191 -5.02 11.28 3.88
CA PRO A 191 -4.08 12.30 4.34
C PRO A 191 -4.01 12.32 5.88
N LYS A 192 -2.80 12.49 6.41
CA LYS A 192 -2.60 12.74 7.84
C LYS A 192 -3.03 14.16 8.16
N LYS A 193 -3.85 14.33 9.21
CA LYS A 193 -4.20 15.66 9.72
C LYS A 193 -2.93 16.34 10.22
N LYS A 194 -2.67 17.56 9.76
CA LYS A 194 -1.62 18.45 10.28
C LYS A 194 -2.29 19.66 10.92
N SER A 195 -1.84 20.02 12.10
CA SER A 195 -2.16 21.29 12.76
C SER A 195 -1.54 22.46 12.00
N LEU A 196 -2.09 23.66 12.19
CA LEU A 196 -1.52 24.88 11.61
C LEU A 196 -0.07 25.11 12.08
N MET A 197 0.24 24.77 13.34
CA MET A 197 1.59 24.90 13.89
C MET A 197 2.59 23.97 13.21
N GLU A 198 2.21 22.73 12.91
CA GLU A 198 3.04 21.80 12.14
C GLU A 198 3.27 22.30 10.71
N LEU A 199 2.27 22.93 10.10
CA LEU A 199 2.41 23.57 8.79
C LEU A 199 3.38 24.76 8.86
N CYS A 200 3.26 25.66 9.83
CA CYS A 200 4.17 26.80 10.01
C CYS A 200 5.64 26.36 10.20
N ASN A 201 5.85 25.24 10.89
CA ASN A 201 7.18 24.71 11.18
C ASN A 201 7.75 23.83 10.07
N PHE A 202 6.99 23.58 9.00
CA PHE A 202 7.47 22.78 7.88
C PHE A 202 8.53 23.57 7.09
N HIS A 203 9.80 23.17 7.22
CA HIS A 203 10.92 23.92 6.66
C HIS A 203 10.85 24.20 5.14
N PRO A 204 10.40 23.24 4.29
CA PRO A 204 10.36 23.48 2.84
C PRO A 204 9.48 24.66 2.41
N ILE A 205 8.40 24.95 3.15
CA ILE A 205 7.54 26.10 2.79
C ILE A 205 8.19 27.45 3.09
N LYS A 206 9.22 27.50 3.94
CA LYS A 206 9.99 28.74 4.19
C LYS A 206 10.94 29.10 3.05
N SER A 207 11.07 28.22 2.07
CA SER A 207 12.03 28.32 0.98
C SER A 207 11.36 28.70 -0.35
N PHE A 208 10.15 29.25 -0.31
CA PHE A 208 9.51 29.83 -1.49
C PHE A 208 10.06 31.25 -1.75
N VAL A 209 10.20 31.58 -3.03
CA VAL A 209 10.58 32.92 -3.50
C VAL A 209 9.52 33.46 -4.44
N PRO A 210 8.94 34.65 -4.15
CA PRO A 210 9.06 35.39 -2.88
C PRO A 210 8.56 34.57 -1.66
N PRO A 211 8.94 34.94 -0.43
CA PRO A 211 8.46 34.26 0.78
C PRO A 211 6.93 34.28 0.89
N LEU A 212 6.37 33.24 1.52
CA LEU A 212 4.94 33.16 1.79
C LEU A 212 4.47 34.35 2.62
N PRO A 213 3.30 34.95 2.29
CA PRO A 213 2.66 35.90 3.17
C PRO A 213 2.40 35.28 4.55
N HIS A 214 2.48 36.07 5.61
CA HIS A 214 2.37 35.60 7.00
C HIS A 214 1.02 34.93 7.32
N ASP A 215 -0.02 35.24 6.56
CA ASP A 215 -1.35 34.68 6.68
C ASP A 215 -1.59 33.46 5.79
N ILE A 216 -0.60 32.99 5.03
CA ILE A 216 -0.71 31.86 4.11
C ILE A 216 0.21 30.71 4.54
N LEU A 217 -0.36 29.51 4.63
CA LEU A 217 0.37 28.26 4.82
C LEU A 217 0.13 27.32 3.63
N LEU A 218 1.14 26.56 3.25
CA LEU A 218 1.05 25.56 2.18
C LEU A 218 1.23 24.14 2.70
N SER A 219 0.56 23.19 2.06
CA SER A 219 0.70 21.76 2.31
C SER A 219 0.62 20.97 1.01
N PHE A 220 1.49 19.97 0.89
CA PHE A 220 1.48 18.99 -0.20
C PHE A 220 1.26 17.61 0.39
N TYR A 221 0.24 16.89 -0.11
CA TYR A 221 -0.11 15.56 0.39
C TYR A 221 -0.84 14.73 -0.67
N LEU A 222 -0.98 13.44 -0.41
CA LEU A 222 -1.75 12.51 -1.23
C LEU A 222 -3.14 12.26 -0.64
N SER A 223 -4.14 12.15 -1.51
CA SER A 223 -5.50 11.72 -1.15
C SER A 223 -6.12 10.99 -2.32
N SER A 224 -6.62 9.77 -2.09
CA SER A 224 -7.32 8.96 -3.10
C SER A 224 -6.67 8.98 -4.49
N ALA A 225 -5.36 8.68 -4.56
CA ALA A 225 -4.56 8.66 -5.79
C ALA A 225 -4.28 10.03 -6.44
N LYS A 226 -4.51 11.13 -5.73
CA LYS A 226 -4.22 12.49 -6.20
C LYS A 226 -3.09 13.12 -5.40
N LEU A 227 -2.30 13.93 -6.08
CA LEU A 227 -1.45 14.92 -5.44
C LEU A 227 -2.26 16.18 -5.19
N ILE A 228 -2.25 16.67 -3.95
CA ILE A 228 -2.99 17.86 -3.52
C ILE A 228 -2.02 18.91 -3.02
N CYS A 229 -2.20 20.13 -3.51
CA CYS A 229 -1.65 21.35 -2.93
C CYS A 229 -2.80 22.08 -2.23
N ALA A 230 -2.67 22.28 -0.92
CA ALA A 230 -3.61 23.05 -0.13
C ALA A 230 -2.95 24.34 0.37
N ALA A 231 -3.65 25.45 0.22
CA ALA A 231 -3.27 26.73 0.81
C ALA A 231 -4.29 27.11 1.90
N TYR A 232 -3.79 27.43 3.09
CA TYR A 232 -4.59 27.84 4.24
C TYR A 232 -4.38 29.33 4.44
N GLN A 233 -5.42 30.12 4.25
CA GLN A 233 -5.43 31.54 4.54
C GLN A 233 -6.04 31.78 5.92
N VAL A 234 -5.25 32.34 6.82
CA VAL A 234 -5.62 32.60 8.21
C VAL A 234 -5.97 34.08 8.36
N ALA A 235 -7.22 34.39 8.66
CA ALA A 235 -7.66 35.75 8.94
C ALA A 235 -8.06 35.89 10.42
N GLN A 236 -7.80 37.06 10.99
CA GLN A 236 -8.36 37.45 12.29
C GLN A 236 -9.47 38.47 12.02
N LYS A 237 -10.70 38.14 12.44
CA LYS A 237 -11.83 39.07 12.36
C LYS A 237 -12.51 39.08 13.72
N GLU A 238 -12.59 40.26 14.34
CA GLU A 238 -13.32 40.49 15.61
C GLU A 238 -12.94 39.50 16.72
N GLY A 239 -11.64 39.23 16.90
CA GLY A 239 -11.13 38.31 17.91
C GLY A 239 -11.29 36.82 17.59
N THR A 240 -11.97 36.47 16.49
CA THR A 240 -12.11 35.07 16.02
C THR A 240 -11.16 34.80 14.86
N GLN A 241 -10.43 33.68 14.94
CA GLN A 241 -9.58 33.20 13.86
C GLN A 241 -10.41 32.41 12.85
N THR A 242 -10.42 32.85 11.59
CA THR A 242 -11.04 32.12 10.49
C THR A 242 -9.97 31.54 9.58
N VAL A 243 -10.23 30.34 9.05
CA VAL A 243 -9.31 29.65 8.13
C VAL A 243 -10.06 29.34 6.85
N THR A 244 -9.62 29.94 5.75
CA THR A 244 -10.10 29.62 4.41
C THR A 244 -9.12 28.65 3.75
N VAL A 245 -9.63 27.59 3.13
CA VAL A 245 -8.80 26.56 2.49
C VAL A 245 -9.02 26.57 0.99
N PHE A 246 -7.94 26.71 0.24
CA PHE A 246 -7.91 26.56 -1.21
C PHE A 246 -7.20 25.26 -1.57
N GLN A 247 -7.69 24.54 -2.57
CA GLN A 247 -7.11 23.27 -2.99
C GLN A 247 -6.94 23.22 -4.50
N ALA A 248 -5.79 22.74 -4.94
CA ALA A 248 -5.51 22.33 -6.29
C ALA A 248 -5.10 20.86 -6.27
N GLU A 249 -5.59 20.08 -7.22
CA GLU A 249 -5.31 18.64 -7.27
C GLU A 249 -5.01 18.15 -8.67
N CYS A 250 -4.26 17.06 -8.75
CA CYS A 250 -3.96 16.33 -9.98
C CYS A 250 -4.04 14.83 -9.72
N GLN A 251 -4.61 14.08 -10.67
CA GLN A 251 -4.58 12.61 -10.62
C GLN A 251 -3.17 12.10 -10.90
N MET A 252 -2.75 11.06 -10.19
CA MET A 252 -1.47 10.39 -10.41
C MET A 252 -1.70 8.99 -10.99
N PRO A 253 -1.58 8.77 -12.32
CA PRO A 253 -1.89 7.48 -12.94
C PRO A 253 -1.12 6.30 -12.32
N LYS A 254 0.18 6.47 -12.06
CA LYS A 254 1.01 5.45 -11.40
C LYS A 254 0.49 5.06 -10.01
N LEU A 255 -0.08 6.03 -9.28
CA LEU A 255 -0.63 5.80 -7.95
C LEU A 255 -1.98 5.08 -8.01
N ILE A 256 -2.79 5.34 -9.03
CA ILE A 256 -4.04 4.60 -9.29
C ILE A 256 -3.74 3.12 -9.50
N GLU A 257 -2.80 2.80 -10.39
CA GLU A 257 -2.38 1.42 -10.64
C GLU A 257 -1.84 0.74 -9.38
N LEU A 258 -0.99 1.46 -8.64
CA LEU A 258 -0.42 0.95 -7.39
C LEU A 258 -1.51 0.59 -6.38
N ILE A 259 -2.49 1.48 -6.18
CA ILE A 259 -3.63 1.23 -5.28
C ILE A 259 -4.49 0.06 -5.76
N GLN A 260 -4.71 -0.06 -7.08
CA GLN A 260 -5.42 -1.20 -7.66
C GLN A 260 -4.68 -2.52 -7.39
N GLN A 261 -3.37 -2.58 -7.60
CA GLN A 261 -2.56 -3.76 -7.30
C GLN A 261 -2.60 -4.12 -5.81
N LEU A 262 -2.52 -3.13 -4.93
CA LEU A 262 -2.68 -3.33 -3.48
C LEU A 262 -4.07 -3.86 -3.12
N ASN A 263 -5.13 -3.42 -3.80
CA ASN A 263 -6.48 -3.94 -3.58
C ASN A 263 -6.60 -5.41 -4.01
N VAL A 264 -6.00 -5.80 -5.14
CA VAL A 264 -5.97 -7.20 -5.58
C VAL A 264 -5.19 -8.05 -4.58
N ALA A 265 -4.02 -7.60 -4.13
CA ALA A 265 -3.23 -8.30 -3.13
C ALA A 265 -3.97 -8.42 -1.79
N PHE A 266 -4.66 -7.35 -1.35
CA PHE A 266 -5.50 -7.39 -0.16
C PHE A 266 -6.61 -8.43 -0.29
N GLY A 267 -7.31 -8.48 -1.43
CA GLY A 267 -8.37 -9.45 -1.69
C GLY A 267 -7.85 -10.89 -1.58
N ILE A 268 -6.71 -11.20 -2.21
CA ILE A 268 -6.08 -12.52 -2.10
C ILE A 268 -5.80 -12.90 -0.64
N ALA A 269 -5.22 -11.99 0.15
CA ALA A 269 -4.87 -12.28 1.52
C ALA A 269 -6.11 -12.38 2.43
N HIS A 270 -7.13 -11.56 2.18
CA HIS A 270 -8.40 -11.58 2.88
C HIS A 270 -9.17 -12.88 2.62
N ASP A 271 -9.34 -13.25 1.36
CA ASP A 271 -10.07 -14.44 0.94
C ASP A 271 -9.40 -15.71 1.46
N PHE A 272 -8.06 -15.76 1.46
CA PHE A 272 -7.34 -16.88 2.08
C PHE A 272 -7.71 -17.02 3.55
N LEU A 273 -7.62 -15.95 4.34
CA LEU A 273 -7.92 -15.99 5.78
C LEU A 273 -9.37 -16.35 6.06
N ALA A 274 -10.31 -15.79 5.30
CA ALA A 274 -11.73 -16.09 5.45
C ALA A 274 -12.03 -17.58 5.21
N ASN A 275 -11.50 -18.13 4.11
CA ASN A 275 -11.71 -19.55 3.78
C ASN A 275 -10.94 -20.50 4.70
N PHE A 276 -9.71 -20.14 5.09
CA PHE A 276 -8.86 -21.00 5.91
C PHE A 276 -9.37 -21.11 7.35
N ASN A 277 -9.94 -20.03 7.91
CA ASN A 277 -10.59 -20.09 9.22
C ASN A 277 -11.78 -21.05 9.23
N LEU A 278 -12.63 -21.03 8.19
CA LEU A 278 -13.74 -21.97 8.06
C LEU A 278 -13.26 -23.42 8.04
N LEU A 279 -12.14 -23.70 7.37
CA LEU A 279 -11.57 -25.05 7.30
C LEU A 279 -11.01 -25.54 8.64
N ILE A 280 -10.40 -24.66 9.43
CA ILE A 280 -9.90 -25.03 10.77
C ILE A 280 -11.08 -25.30 11.71
N ASP A 281 -12.12 -24.48 11.66
CA ASP A 281 -13.29 -24.64 12.53
C ASP A 281 -14.07 -25.91 12.22
N THR A 282 -14.08 -26.39 10.96
CA THR A 282 -14.67 -27.69 10.59
C THR A 282 -13.86 -28.92 11.02
N LYS A 283 -12.62 -28.74 11.51
CA LYS A 283 -11.76 -29.84 12.00
C LYS A 283 -11.85 -30.03 13.53
N LYS A 284 -12.61 -29.18 14.23
CA LYS A 284 -12.93 -29.33 15.66
C LYS A 284 -14.25 -30.06 15.83
#